data_AF-A0A849UNG2-F1
#
_entry.id   AF-A0A849UNG2-F1
#
_cell.length_a   1.000
_cell.length_b   1.000
_cell.length_c   1.000
_cell.angle_alpha   90.00
_cell.angle_beta   90.00
_cell.angle_gamma   90.00
#
_symmetry.space_group_name_H-M   'P 1'
#
loop_
_entity.id
_entity.type
_entity.pdbx_description
1 polymer ?
#
loop_
_entity_poly.entity_id
_entity_poly.type
_entity_poly.pdbx_seq_one_letter_code
_entity_poly.pdbx_strand_id
1 'polypeptide(L)'
;MHRHRNSRKPWIITALLAIALLGTLLSHCRQVEKDYPRDEAPKLDETWSFGSGDVKVVRIPLDGVIMRSEEEGFLTARSDMVASILAQVCAAERDPEMRAIILEVNSPGGGVTPSDEIYNALRGFRQSRPDRRVVVFIRDLGASGAYYAAMAGDFIIAEPTAVVGSIGVIMQTMNFQGLSEKLGITDVTIKSGANKDMLNPFQPVNTNQVALLQSLIDEMQKRFSGIVVESRKLNAADAAGLFDGRIFSASDALNKGLIDEIGYWNDALARTAQLLDTGALRVVRYEPQRTFVEQLLEGKSPVVLPNLKLHSPQFLYLWKP
;
A
#
# COMPACT_ATOMS: atom_id res chain seq x y z
N MET A 1 -39.44 24.11 -56.27
CA MET A 1 -38.00 24.43 -56.20
C MET A 1 -37.80 25.44 -55.07
N HIS A 2 -37.52 25.02 -53.83
CA HIS A 2 -37.04 25.92 -52.77
C HIS A 2 -36.28 25.11 -51.71
N ARG A 3 -34.94 25.26 -51.70
CA ARG A 3 -34.05 24.74 -50.65
C ARG A 3 -34.03 25.75 -49.50
N HIS A 4 -34.51 25.34 -48.32
CA HIS A 4 -34.26 26.09 -47.09
C HIS A 4 -32.80 25.90 -46.67
N ARG A 5 -32.03 26.99 -46.78
CA ARG A 5 -30.63 27.08 -46.34
C ARG A 5 -30.63 27.34 -44.83
N ASN A 6 -30.30 26.32 -44.05
CA ASN A 6 -30.24 26.40 -42.60
C ASN A 6 -28.97 27.19 -42.18
N SER A 7 -29.13 28.46 -41.79
CA SER A 7 -28.03 29.30 -41.32
C SER A 7 -27.70 28.95 -39.87
N ARG A 8 -26.82 27.98 -39.66
CA ARG A 8 -26.21 27.76 -38.33
C ARG A 8 -25.40 28.99 -37.98
N LYS A 9 -25.90 29.76 -37.01
CA LYS A 9 -25.33 31.00 -36.48
C LYS A 9 -23.98 30.71 -35.79
N PRO A 10 -22.82 31.00 -36.43
CA PRO A 10 -21.50 30.62 -35.91
C PRO A 10 -21.11 31.39 -34.63
N TRP A 11 -21.78 32.51 -34.36
CA TRP A 11 -21.55 33.36 -33.20
C TRP A 11 -21.99 32.74 -31.86
N ILE A 12 -22.87 31.74 -31.88
CA ILE A 12 -23.28 31.02 -30.65
C ILE A 12 -22.12 30.14 -30.16
N ILE A 13 -21.39 29.52 -31.09
CA ILE A 13 -20.25 28.66 -30.76
C ILE A 13 -19.08 29.50 -30.26
N THR A 14 -18.80 30.65 -30.88
CA THR A 14 -17.74 31.56 -30.40
C THR A 14 -18.11 32.21 -29.06
N ALA A 15 -19.38 32.51 -28.81
CA ALA A 15 -19.83 33.01 -27.51
C ALA A 15 -19.68 31.97 -26.40
N LEU A 16 -20.01 30.71 -26.66
CA LEU A 16 -19.83 29.62 -25.69
C LEU A 16 -18.34 29.34 -25.41
N LEU A 17 -17.48 29.39 -26.44
CA LEU A 17 -16.03 29.27 -26.27
C LEU A 17 -15.44 30.45 -25.48
N ALA A 18 -15.92 31.67 -25.70
CA ALA A 18 -15.47 32.85 -24.96
C ALA A 18 -15.91 32.80 -23.49
N ILE A 19 -17.13 32.32 -23.19
CA ILE A 19 -17.62 32.13 -21.82
C ILE A 19 -16.83 31.02 -21.11
N ALA A 20 -16.49 29.93 -21.82
CA ALA A 20 -15.64 28.88 -21.29
C ALA A 20 -14.21 29.40 -21.00
N LEU A 21 -13.63 30.21 -21.88
CA LEU A 21 -12.33 30.85 -21.67
C LEU A 21 -12.34 31.89 -20.55
N LEU A 22 -13.43 32.66 -20.41
CA LEU A 22 -13.58 33.60 -19.29
C LEU A 22 -13.76 32.86 -17.97
N GLY A 23 -14.46 31.73 -17.97
CA GLY A 23 -14.61 30.84 -16.82
C GLY A 23 -13.28 30.25 -16.36
N THR A 24 -12.39 29.85 -17.28
CA THR A 24 -11.04 29.34 -16.96
C THR A 24 -10.09 30.45 -16.48
N LEU A 25 -10.20 31.66 -17.03
CA LEU A 25 -9.43 32.82 -16.59
C LEU A 25 -9.86 33.33 -15.20
N LEU A 26 -11.15 33.30 -14.89
CA LEU A 26 -11.67 33.71 -13.57
C LEU A 26 -11.43 32.65 -12.48
N SER A 27 -11.37 31.37 -12.84
CA SER A 27 -10.98 30.30 -11.90
C SER A 27 -9.47 30.28 -11.61
N HIS A 28 -8.64 30.90 -12.46
CA HIS A 28 -7.21 31.11 -12.20
C HIS A 28 -6.88 32.31 -11.27
N CYS A 29 -7.89 33.07 -10.82
CA CYS A 29 -7.66 34.27 -10.00
C CYS A 29 -7.95 34.08 -8.50
N ARG A 30 -8.10 32.84 -8.01
CA ARG A 30 -8.23 32.54 -6.57
C ARG A 30 -7.42 31.31 -6.17
N GLN A 31 -6.12 31.51 -6.01
CA GLN A 31 -5.32 31.10 -4.86
C GLN A 31 -3.86 31.30 -5.27
N VAL A 32 -3.20 32.28 -4.67
CA VAL A 32 -1.74 32.19 -4.50
C VAL A 32 -1.55 31.09 -3.45
N GLU A 33 -1.64 29.84 -3.91
CA GLU A 33 -1.38 28.66 -3.13
C GLU A 33 0.14 28.63 -2.91
N LYS A 34 0.59 28.59 -1.65
CA LYS A 34 2.02 28.49 -1.36
C LYS A 34 2.54 27.22 -2.05
N ASP A 35 3.50 27.37 -2.96
CA ASP A 35 4.22 26.25 -3.59
C ASP A 35 5.01 25.53 -2.50
N TYR A 36 4.38 24.58 -1.84
CA TYR A 36 5.09 23.62 -1.01
C TYR A 36 5.76 22.57 -1.93
N PRO A 37 6.94 22.05 -1.55
CA PRO A 37 7.58 20.98 -2.31
C PRO A 37 6.65 19.77 -2.39
N ARG A 38 6.50 19.15 -3.58
CA ARG A 38 5.54 18.04 -3.79
C ARG A 38 5.76 16.86 -2.83
N ASP A 39 7.02 16.55 -2.53
CA ASP A 39 7.39 15.48 -1.61
C ASP A 39 7.17 15.87 -0.13
N GLU A 40 7.15 17.18 0.14
CA GLU A 40 6.92 17.76 1.46
C GLU A 40 5.50 18.33 1.64
N ALA A 41 4.59 18.14 0.71
CA ALA A 41 3.18 18.53 0.83
C ALA A 41 2.41 17.93 -0.36
N PRO A 42 2.15 16.62 -0.34
CA PRO A 42 1.42 15.99 -1.43
C PRO A 42 0.02 16.59 -1.54
N LYS A 43 -0.38 16.97 -2.75
CA LYS A 43 -1.73 17.46 -3.03
C LYS A 43 -2.68 16.28 -3.17
N LEU A 44 -3.54 16.10 -2.18
CA LEU A 44 -4.55 15.04 -2.14
C LEU A 44 -5.93 15.68 -1.90
N ASP A 45 -6.93 15.22 -2.62
CA ASP A 45 -8.32 15.56 -2.38
C ASP A 45 -8.83 14.78 -1.17
N GLU A 46 -9.44 15.50 -0.23
CA GLU A 46 -10.10 14.89 0.92
C GLU A 46 -11.56 14.59 0.58
N THR A 47 -11.93 13.31 0.64
CA THR A 47 -13.31 12.87 0.44
C THR A 47 -13.88 12.37 1.77
N TRP A 48 -15.08 12.86 2.10
CA TRP A 48 -15.80 12.39 3.27
C TRP A 48 -16.24 10.93 3.06
N SER A 49 -15.87 10.05 3.98
CA SER A 49 -16.12 8.62 3.86
C SER A 49 -17.16 8.09 4.85
N PHE A 50 -17.17 8.56 6.11
CA PHE A 50 -18.09 8.07 7.14
C PHE A 50 -18.18 9.02 8.34
N GLY A 51 -19.35 9.07 8.99
CA GLY A 51 -19.55 9.73 10.28
C GLY A 51 -19.48 11.26 10.22
N SER A 52 -20.19 11.94 11.12
CA SER A 52 -20.27 13.41 11.14
C SER A 52 -19.73 14.01 12.43
N GLY A 53 -18.78 13.33 13.09
CA GLY A 53 -18.16 13.81 14.33
C GLY A 53 -17.11 14.91 14.10
N ASP A 54 -16.62 15.50 15.18
CA ASP A 54 -15.62 16.57 15.10
C ASP A 54 -14.18 16.01 15.00
N VAL A 55 -13.97 14.78 15.45
CA VAL A 55 -12.64 14.13 15.46
C VAL A 55 -12.32 13.52 14.11
N LYS A 56 -11.34 14.11 13.42
CA LYS A 56 -10.93 13.70 12.08
C LYS A 56 -9.99 12.51 12.10
N VAL A 57 -10.33 11.52 11.27
CA VAL A 57 -9.57 10.27 11.09
C VAL A 57 -9.44 9.97 9.61
N VAL A 58 -8.27 9.55 9.14
CA VAL A 58 -8.10 9.13 7.75
C VAL A 58 -8.07 7.61 7.65
N ARG A 59 -8.75 7.07 6.63
CA ARG A 59 -8.65 5.66 6.23
C ARG A 59 -7.65 5.53 5.09
N ILE A 60 -6.59 4.75 5.30
CA ILE A 60 -5.54 4.50 4.29
C ILE A 60 -5.55 3.02 3.93
N PRO A 61 -5.80 2.65 2.66
CA PRO A 61 -5.76 1.24 2.23
C PRO A 61 -4.33 0.77 1.93
N LEU A 62 -3.99 -0.43 2.43
CA LEU A 62 -2.83 -1.23 2.08
C LEU A 62 -3.33 -2.53 1.42
N ASP A 63 -3.66 -2.46 0.13
CA ASP A 63 -4.30 -3.55 -0.63
C ASP A 63 -3.40 -4.04 -1.77
N GLY A 64 -3.06 -5.34 -1.75
CA GLY A 64 -2.20 -5.98 -2.75
C GLY A 64 -0.73 -6.08 -2.35
N VAL A 65 0.14 -6.44 -3.30
CA VAL A 65 1.57 -6.68 -3.03
C VAL A 65 2.30 -5.35 -2.82
N ILE A 66 3.04 -5.23 -1.72
CA ILE A 66 3.80 -4.03 -1.35
C ILE A 66 5.06 -3.95 -2.21
N MET A 67 5.00 -3.19 -3.30
CA MET A 67 6.13 -2.93 -4.20
C MET A 67 6.11 -1.49 -4.66
N ARG A 68 7.30 -0.93 -4.90
CA ARG A 68 7.45 0.32 -5.64
C ARG A 68 7.34 0.01 -7.13
N SER A 69 6.62 0.85 -7.88
CA SER A 69 6.55 0.70 -9.35
C SER A 69 7.62 1.55 -10.01
N GLU A 70 8.29 1.00 -11.03
CA GLU A 70 9.29 1.71 -11.83
C GLU A 70 8.73 2.28 -13.16
N GLU A 71 7.48 1.97 -13.54
CA GLU A 71 6.93 2.28 -14.87
C GLU A 71 6.08 3.56 -14.91
N GLU A 72 6.71 4.68 -15.28
CA GLU A 72 6.03 5.82 -15.93
C GLU A 72 6.02 5.61 -17.46
N GLY A 73 5.24 4.64 -17.94
CA GLY A 73 4.94 4.53 -19.36
C GLY A 73 3.91 5.59 -19.77
N PHE A 74 4.08 6.24 -20.93
CA PHE A 74 3.18 7.28 -21.47
C PHE A 74 1.68 6.88 -21.54
N LEU A 75 1.37 5.57 -21.48
CA LEU A 75 0.01 5.02 -21.58
C LEU A 75 -0.42 4.17 -20.38
N THR A 76 0.46 3.93 -19.39
CA THR A 76 0.16 3.10 -18.22
C THR A 76 0.80 3.68 -16.98
N ALA A 77 0.16 4.69 -16.38
CA ALA A 77 0.48 5.09 -15.02
C ALA A 77 0.00 3.98 -14.07
N ARG A 78 0.89 3.05 -13.70
CA ARG A 78 0.64 2.23 -12.51
C ARG A 78 0.97 3.09 -11.30
N SER A 79 -0.01 3.29 -10.43
CA SER A 79 0.19 4.04 -9.19
C SER A 79 1.16 3.28 -8.28
N ASP A 80 2.29 3.90 -7.90
CA ASP A 80 3.16 3.41 -6.83
C ASP A 80 2.37 3.43 -5.51
N MET A 81 1.98 2.25 -5.03
CA MET A 81 1.20 2.09 -3.79
C MET A 81 1.97 2.63 -2.59
N VAL A 82 3.29 2.40 -2.55
CA VAL A 82 4.14 2.79 -1.44
C VAL A 82 4.22 4.32 -1.40
N ALA A 83 4.51 4.96 -2.53
CA ALA A 83 4.51 6.42 -2.63
C ALA A 83 3.14 7.02 -2.25
N SER A 84 2.04 6.41 -2.70
CA SER A 84 0.69 6.86 -2.36
C SER A 84 0.42 6.78 -0.85
N ILE A 85 0.75 5.68 -0.19
CA ILE A 85 0.56 5.52 1.25
C ILE A 85 1.44 6.51 2.02
N LEU A 86 2.72 6.65 1.63
CA LEU A 86 3.63 7.61 2.25
C LEU A 86 3.10 9.05 2.11
N ALA A 87 2.59 9.42 0.92
CA ALA A 87 1.98 10.72 0.70
C ALA A 87 0.75 10.95 1.59
N GLN A 88 -0.13 9.96 1.73
CA GLN A 88 -1.30 10.04 2.59
C GLN A 88 -0.93 10.19 4.07
N VAL A 89 0.06 9.44 4.55
CA VAL A 89 0.58 9.58 5.92
C VAL A 89 1.20 10.97 6.13
N CYS A 90 1.94 11.46 5.14
CA CYS A 90 2.58 12.77 5.18
C CYS A 90 1.54 13.92 5.19
N ALA A 91 0.44 13.77 4.44
CA ALA A 91 -0.69 14.70 4.49
C ALA A 91 -1.39 14.67 5.87
N ALA A 92 -1.65 13.47 6.39
CA ALA A 92 -2.23 13.27 7.72
C ALA A 92 -1.37 13.88 8.84
N GLU A 93 -0.04 13.78 8.73
CA GLU A 93 0.89 14.34 9.70
C GLU A 93 0.86 15.87 9.75
N ARG A 94 0.65 16.53 8.60
CA ARG A 94 0.57 17.99 8.50
C ARG A 94 -0.79 18.56 8.85
N ASP A 95 -1.83 17.75 8.80
CA ASP A 95 -3.16 18.17 9.18
C ASP A 95 -3.29 18.27 10.71
N PRO A 96 -3.45 19.49 11.27
CA PRO A 96 -3.55 19.68 12.71
C PRO A 96 -4.83 19.07 13.30
N GLU A 97 -5.90 18.92 12.51
CA GLU A 97 -7.15 18.28 12.93
C GLU A 97 -7.06 16.76 12.93
N MET A 98 -6.05 16.18 12.25
CA MET A 98 -5.93 14.73 12.10
C MET A 98 -5.47 14.05 13.39
N ARG A 99 -6.38 13.24 13.95
CA ARG A 99 -6.19 12.55 15.24
C ARG A 99 -5.87 11.07 15.10
N ALA A 100 -6.25 10.42 14.00
CA ALA A 100 -5.84 9.04 13.78
C ALA A 100 -5.73 8.64 12.31
N ILE A 101 -4.97 7.57 12.09
CA ILE A 101 -4.97 6.79 10.86
C ILE A 101 -5.62 5.44 11.16
N ILE A 102 -6.58 5.03 10.35
CA ILE A 102 -7.02 3.64 10.26
C ILE A 102 -6.36 3.03 9.01
N LEU A 103 -5.37 2.17 9.23
CA LEU A 103 -4.72 1.40 8.17
C LEU A 103 -5.58 0.17 7.87
N GLU A 104 -6.24 0.16 6.72
CA GLU A 104 -7.01 -0.99 6.25
C GLU A 104 -6.10 -1.92 5.44
N VAL A 105 -5.85 -3.12 5.94
CA VAL A 105 -4.87 -4.06 5.40
C VAL A 105 -5.57 -5.22 4.70
N ASN A 106 -5.19 -5.44 3.44
CA ASN A 106 -5.54 -6.61 2.65
C ASN A 106 -4.39 -6.98 1.72
N SER A 107 -3.30 -7.49 2.28
CA SER A 107 -2.03 -7.65 1.58
C SER A 107 -1.24 -8.90 2.01
N PRO A 108 -0.65 -9.64 1.05
CA PRO A 108 0.26 -10.75 1.33
C PRO A 108 1.64 -10.28 1.81
N GLY A 109 1.89 -8.97 1.86
CA GLY A 109 3.21 -8.38 2.05
C GLY A 109 3.86 -8.00 0.72
N GLY A 110 5.19 -8.00 0.69
CA GLY A 110 5.95 -7.58 -0.48
C GLY A 110 7.41 -7.30 -0.13
N GLY A 111 7.99 -6.26 -0.74
CA GLY A 111 9.39 -5.89 -0.50
C GLY A 111 9.67 -5.51 0.95
N VAL A 112 10.83 -5.92 1.46
CA VAL A 112 11.29 -5.63 2.82
C VAL A 112 11.40 -4.11 3.06
N THR A 113 12.14 -3.40 2.19
CA THR A 113 12.31 -1.94 2.32
C THR A 113 11.00 -1.17 2.19
N PRO A 114 10.14 -1.41 1.16
CA PRO A 114 8.82 -0.79 1.09
C PRO A 114 7.95 -0.97 2.35
N SER A 115 7.99 -2.16 2.95
CA SER A 115 7.25 -2.45 4.18
C SER A 115 7.80 -1.65 5.37
N ASP A 116 9.13 -1.51 5.46
CA ASP A 116 9.80 -0.72 6.50
C ASP A 116 9.56 0.79 6.33
N GLU A 117 9.49 1.30 5.09
CA GLU A 117 9.12 2.69 4.81
C GLU A 117 7.74 3.02 5.36
N ILE A 118 6.74 2.17 5.09
CA ILE A 118 5.36 2.35 5.58
C ILE A 118 5.32 2.24 7.11
N TYR A 119 5.98 1.24 7.69
CA TYR A 119 6.09 1.09 9.14
C TYR A 119 6.67 2.35 9.81
N ASN A 120 7.80 2.86 9.30
CA ASN A 120 8.45 4.04 9.85
C ASN A 120 7.58 5.30 9.71
N ALA A 121 6.90 5.48 8.57
CA ALA A 121 6.00 6.62 8.37
C ALA A 121 4.80 6.60 9.35
N LEU A 122 4.13 5.44 9.50
CA LEU A 122 3.02 5.28 10.43
C LEU A 122 3.47 5.50 11.89
N ARG A 123 4.62 4.94 12.25
CA ARG A 123 5.23 5.15 13.57
C ARG A 123 5.57 6.62 13.79
N GLY A 124 6.10 7.31 12.78
CA GLY A 124 6.36 8.75 12.79
C GLY A 124 5.10 9.57 13.05
N PHE A 125 4.02 9.32 12.29
CA PHE A 125 2.73 9.96 12.52
C PHE A 125 2.25 9.76 13.96
N ARG A 126 2.29 8.53 14.47
CA ARG A 126 1.88 8.21 15.84
C ARG A 126 2.72 8.93 16.90
N GLN A 127 4.03 9.05 16.68
CA GLN A 127 4.97 9.67 17.63
C GLN A 127 4.99 11.21 17.53
N SER A 128 4.54 11.77 16.42
CA SER A 128 4.55 13.22 16.17
C SER A 128 3.73 14.01 17.20
N ARG A 129 2.67 13.42 17.76
CA ARG A 129 1.87 13.99 18.85
C ARG A 129 1.32 12.91 19.78
N PRO A 130 1.21 13.17 21.10
CA PRO A 130 0.71 12.17 22.07
C PRO A 130 -0.78 11.83 21.91
N ASP A 131 -1.55 12.67 21.22
CA ASP A 131 -2.99 12.53 20.99
C ASP A 131 -3.32 11.85 19.65
N ARG A 132 -2.29 11.42 18.90
CA ARG A 132 -2.43 10.70 17.64
C ARG A 132 -2.40 9.19 17.84
N ARG A 133 -3.22 8.48 17.06
CA ARG A 133 -3.33 7.01 17.11
C ARG A 133 -3.24 6.39 15.73
N VAL A 134 -2.71 5.18 15.65
CA VAL A 134 -2.81 4.32 14.46
C VAL A 134 -3.59 3.07 14.84
N VAL A 135 -4.70 2.82 14.16
CA VAL A 135 -5.48 1.59 14.30
C VAL A 135 -5.36 0.79 13.03
N VAL A 136 -5.09 -0.51 13.15
CA VAL A 136 -4.97 -1.41 11.99
C VAL A 136 -6.20 -2.28 11.92
N PHE A 137 -6.82 -2.34 10.75
CA PHE A 137 -7.93 -3.22 10.46
C PHE A 137 -7.54 -4.17 9.33
N ILE A 138 -7.34 -5.44 9.67
CA ILE A 138 -6.97 -6.51 8.75
C ILE A 138 -8.25 -7.17 8.23
N ARG A 139 -8.39 -7.19 6.90
CA ARG A 139 -9.48 -7.88 6.21
C ARG A 139 -9.09 -9.32 5.91
N ASP A 140 -9.02 -9.70 4.63
CA ASP A 140 -8.74 -11.08 4.22
C ASP A 140 -7.32 -11.53 4.59
N LEU A 141 -6.33 -10.63 4.43
CA LEU A 141 -4.92 -10.98 4.55
C LEU A 141 -4.10 -9.84 5.15
N GLY A 142 -3.35 -10.13 6.21
CA GLY A 142 -2.35 -9.25 6.80
C GLY A 142 -1.09 -10.04 7.11
N ALA A 143 -0.34 -10.37 6.06
CA ALA A 143 0.79 -11.29 6.13
C ALA A 143 2.13 -10.62 5.76
N SER A 144 3.22 -11.16 6.29
CA SER A 144 4.61 -10.77 5.98
C SER A 144 4.80 -9.24 6.06
N GLY A 145 5.27 -8.58 5.00
CA GLY A 145 5.47 -7.12 4.96
C GLY A 145 4.24 -6.28 5.35
N ALA A 146 3.02 -6.78 5.16
CA ALA A 146 1.82 -6.08 5.60
C ALA A 146 1.64 -6.16 7.13
N TYR A 147 1.93 -7.33 7.70
CA TYR A 147 1.97 -7.50 9.16
C TYR A 147 3.13 -6.71 9.79
N TYR A 148 4.26 -6.60 9.09
CA TYR A 148 5.36 -5.71 9.48
C TYR A 148 4.88 -4.25 9.62
N ALA A 149 4.21 -3.72 8.60
CA ALA A 149 3.66 -2.36 8.65
C ALA A 149 2.60 -2.19 9.76
N ALA A 150 1.78 -3.23 9.99
CA ALA A 150 0.78 -3.24 11.05
C ALA A 150 1.37 -3.08 12.46
N MET A 151 2.64 -3.42 12.69
CA MET A 151 3.29 -3.26 13.99
C MET A 151 3.47 -1.80 14.43
N ALA A 152 3.22 -0.82 13.55
CA ALA A 152 3.13 0.60 13.92
C ALA A 152 1.83 0.97 14.66
N GLY A 153 0.81 0.09 14.61
CA GLY A 153 -0.51 0.32 15.21
C GLY A 153 -0.51 0.29 16.73
N ASP A 154 -1.33 1.16 17.35
CA ASP A 154 -1.72 1.08 18.76
C ASP A 154 -2.66 -0.09 19.04
N PHE A 155 -3.42 -0.53 18.02
CA PHE A 155 -4.40 -1.60 18.13
C PHE A 155 -4.64 -2.27 16.77
N ILE A 156 -4.72 -3.60 16.75
CA ILE A 156 -4.86 -4.42 15.55
C ILE A 156 -6.11 -5.28 15.67
N ILE A 157 -7.06 -5.05 14.76
CA ILE A 157 -8.30 -5.83 14.63
C ILE A 157 -8.20 -6.64 13.35
N ALA A 158 -8.65 -7.89 13.38
CA ALA A 158 -8.74 -8.72 12.18
C ALA A 158 -10.15 -9.30 12.01
N GLU A 159 -10.61 -9.41 10.77
CA GLU A 159 -11.86 -10.12 10.48
C GLU A 159 -11.77 -11.61 10.89
N PRO A 160 -12.89 -12.27 11.24
CA PRO A 160 -12.84 -13.66 11.72
C PRO A 160 -12.19 -14.67 10.74
N THR A 161 -12.27 -14.38 9.44
CA THR A 161 -11.69 -15.20 8.36
C THR A 161 -10.30 -14.73 7.93
N ALA A 162 -9.77 -13.68 8.56
CA ALA A 162 -8.48 -13.11 8.22
C ALA A 162 -7.35 -14.12 8.43
N VAL A 163 -6.35 -14.01 7.56
CA VAL A 163 -5.08 -14.71 7.70
C VAL A 163 -3.99 -13.70 8.03
N VAL A 164 -3.23 -13.98 9.09
CA VAL A 164 -2.16 -13.10 9.56
C VAL A 164 -0.87 -13.88 9.81
N GLY A 165 0.21 -13.17 10.10
CA GLY A 165 1.51 -13.78 10.35
C GLY A 165 2.37 -13.82 9.09
N SER A 166 2.88 -14.99 8.71
CA SER A 166 3.95 -15.11 7.71
C SER A 166 5.17 -14.25 8.10
N ILE A 167 5.56 -14.35 9.37
CA ILE A 167 6.67 -13.57 9.94
C ILE A 167 7.98 -14.24 9.51
N GLY A 168 8.46 -13.83 8.35
CA GLY A 168 9.58 -14.45 7.65
C GLY A 168 10.09 -13.57 6.53
N VAL A 169 11.31 -13.85 6.09
CA VAL A 169 11.93 -13.22 4.92
C VAL A 169 12.37 -14.31 3.96
N ILE A 170 12.04 -14.14 2.69
CA ILE A 170 12.43 -15.07 1.63
C ILE A 170 13.13 -14.32 0.50
N MET A 171 14.05 -15.02 -0.14
CA MET A 171 14.64 -14.63 -1.42
C MET A 171 14.55 -15.85 -2.32
N GLN A 172 13.99 -15.69 -3.51
CA GLN A 172 13.77 -16.79 -4.45
C GLN A 172 14.45 -16.47 -5.78
N THR A 173 15.10 -17.48 -6.35
CA THR A 173 15.68 -17.46 -7.70
C THR A 173 15.56 -18.84 -8.32
N MET A 174 15.71 -18.93 -9.65
CA MET A 174 15.72 -20.18 -10.38
C MET A 174 17.11 -20.42 -10.96
N ASN A 175 17.57 -21.67 -10.95
CA ASN A 175 18.80 -22.07 -11.62
C ASN A 175 18.46 -22.89 -12.87
N PHE A 176 19.04 -22.47 -13.99
CA PHE A 176 18.83 -23.04 -15.32
C PHE A 176 20.09 -23.71 -15.88
N GLN A 177 21.16 -23.91 -15.11
CA GLN A 177 22.43 -24.48 -15.58
C GLN A 177 22.24 -25.82 -16.32
N GLY A 178 21.51 -26.77 -15.73
CA GLY A 178 21.26 -28.06 -16.38
C GLY A 178 20.38 -27.97 -17.63
N LEU A 179 19.58 -26.91 -17.78
CA LEU A 179 18.81 -26.65 -19.00
C LEU A 179 19.68 -26.00 -20.08
N SER A 180 20.51 -25.00 -19.71
CA SER A 180 21.40 -24.33 -20.64
C SER A 180 22.42 -25.29 -21.26
N GLU A 181 22.96 -26.22 -20.46
CA GLU A 181 23.88 -27.26 -20.96
C GLU A 181 23.23 -28.14 -22.03
N LYS A 182 21.97 -28.56 -21.83
CA LYS A 182 21.23 -29.37 -22.81
C LYS A 182 20.94 -28.62 -24.10
N LEU A 183 20.79 -27.30 -24.02
CA LEU A 183 20.52 -26.44 -25.17
C LEU A 183 21.80 -25.92 -25.84
N GLY A 184 22.98 -26.26 -25.30
CA GLY A 184 24.26 -25.73 -25.80
C GLY A 184 24.45 -24.23 -25.53
N ILE A 185 23.72 -23.66 -24.58
CA ILE A 185 23.84 -22.26 -24.17
C ILE A 185 24.97 -22.15 -23.16
N THR A 186 25.96 -21.29 -23.45
CA THR A 186 27.09 -21.01 -22.57
C THR A 186 27.02 -19.57 -22.08
N ASP A 187 27.04 -19.39 -20.76
CA ASP A 187 27.18 -18.07 -20.15
C ASP A 187 28.64 -17.61 -20.18
N VAL A 188 28.88 -16.40 -20.70
CA VAL A 188 30.22 -15.77 -20.76
C VAL A 188 30.20 -14.50 -19.93
N THR A 189 30.27 -14.66 -18.61
CA THR A 189 30.27 -13.53 -17.66
C THR A 189 31.70 -13.04 -17.38
N ILE A 190 32.01 -11.81 -17.79
CA ILE A 190 33.25 -11.10 -17.44
C ILE A 190 32.93 -10.13 -16.30
N LYS A 191 33.59 -10.31 -15.14
CA LYS A 191 33.24 -9.62 -13.90
C LYS A 191 34.44 -9.06 -13.16
N SER A 192 34.23 -7.93 -12.48
CA SER A 192 35.26 -7.24 -11.69
C SER A 192 35.53 -7.88 -10.32
N GLY A 193 34.68 -8.81 -9.86
CA GLY A 193 34.85 -9.51 -8.60
C GLY A 193 34.01 -10.79 -8.52
N ALA A 194 34.43 -11.73 -7.65
CA ALA A 194 33.88 -13.08 -7.59
C ALA A 194 32.37 -13.16 -7.26
N ASN A 195 31.83 -12.16 -6.55
CA ASN A 195 30.42 -12.11 -6.11
C ASN A 195 29.54 -11.19 -6.97
N LYS A 196 30.05 -10.61 -8.06
CA LYS A 196 29.31 -9.66 -8.91
C LYS A 196 28.23 -10.31 -9.78
N ASP A 197 28.26 -11.63 -9.89
CA ASP A 197 27.31 -12.48 -10.59
C ASP A 197 26.72 -13.54 -9.63
N MET A 198 26.63 -13.19 -8.34
CA MET A 198 26.01 -14.07 -7.37
C MET A 198 24.57 -14.41 -7.79
N LEU A 199 24.16 -15.67 -7.58
CA LEU A 199 22.91 -16.24 -8.11
C LEU A 199 22.81 -16.26 -9.64
N ASN A 200 23.93 -16.25 -10.37
CA ASN A 200 23.91 -16.48 -11.82
C ASN A 200 23.15 -17.78 -12.13
N PRO A 201 22.05 -17.71 -12.90
CA PRO A 201 21.18 -18.86 -13.10
C PRO A 201 21.82 -19.92 -14.01
N PHE A 202 22.89 -19.61 -14.72
CA PHE A 202 23.56 -20.52 -15.65
C PHE A 202 24.80 -21.19 -15.06
N GLN A 203 25.20 -20.81 -13.85
CA GLN A 203 26.35 -21.40 -13.15
C GLN A 203 25.89 -22.37 -12.06
N PRO A 204 26.75 -23.32 -11.63
CA PRO A 204 26.48 -24.13 -10.45
C PRO A 204 26.25 -23.25 -9.20
N VAL A 205 25.31 -23.66 -8.35
CA VAL A 205 25.02 -22.95 -7.10
C VAL A 205 26.24 -22.95 -6.19
N ASN A 206 26.73 -21.76 -5.85
CA ASN A 206 27.86 -21.58 -4.94
C ASN A 206 27.38 -21.47 -3.48
N THR A 207 27.73 -22.45 -2.65
CA THR A 207 27.31 -22.53 -1.25
C THR A 207 27.81 -21.37 -0.38
N ASN A 208 28.98 -20.81 -0.68
CA ASN A 208 29.51 -19.65 0.06
C ASN A 208 28.70 -18.37 -0.24
N GLN A 209 28.25 -18.21 -1.49
CA GLN A 209 27.37 -17.12 -1.88
C GLN A 209 25.97 -17.28 -1.29
N VAL A 210 25.46 -18.51 -1.23
CA VAL A 210 24.19 -18.82 -0.54
C VAL A 210 24.31 -18.48 0.95
N ALA A 211 25.39 -18.86 1.62
CA ALA A 211 25.62 -18.53 3.03
C ALA A 211 25.70 -17.01 3.28
N LEU A 212 26.32 -16.26 2.36
CA LEU A 212 26.35 -14.79 2.41
C LEU A 212 24.95 -14.18 2.29
N LEU A 213 24.11 -14.69 1.39
CA LEU A 213 22.74 -14.20 1.25
C LEU A 213 21.87 -14.64 2.44
N GLN A 214 22.11 -15.81 2.99
CA GLN A 214 21.43 -16.29 4.19
C GLN A 214 21.72 -15.37 5.38
N SER A 215 22.95 -14.90 5.57
CA SER A 215 23.23 -13.96 6.68
C SER A 215 22.46 -12.65 6.54
N LEU A 216 22.24 -12.16 5.31
CA LEU A 216 21.39 -10.98 5.08
C LEU A 216 19.92 -11.27 5.38
N ILE A 217 19.41 -12.44 4.99
CA ILE A 217 18.06 -12.89 5.35
C ILE A 217 17.90 -12.97 6.86
N ASP A 218 18.88 -13.52 7.57
CA ASP A 218 18.87 -13.67 9.02
C ASP A 218 18.84 -12.31 9.74
N GLU A 219 19.59 -11.32 9.23
CA GLU A 219 19.55 -9.94 9.73
C GLU A 219 18.16 -9.30 9.55
N MET A 220 17.57 -9.44 8.35
CA MET A 220 16.22 -8.92 8.08
C MET A 220 15.16 -9.63 8.94
N GLN A 221 15.27 -10.94 9.12
CA GLN A 221 14.36 -11.71 9.98
C GLN A 221 14.50 -11.33 11.44
N LYS A 222 15.72 -11.10 11.93
CA LYS A 222 15.98 -10.62 13.29
C LYS A 222 15.33 -9.26 13.53
N ARG A 223 15.39 -8.35 12.54
CA ARG A 223 14.70 -7.06 12.62
C ARG A 223 13.17 -7.24 12.68
N PHE A 224 12.60 -8.04 11.79
CA PHE A 224 11.15 -8.26 11.75
C PHE A 224 10.64 -8.87 13.06
N SER A 225 11.23 -9.99 13.49
CA SER A 225 10.87 -10.62 14.76
C SER A 225 11.05 -9.68 15.96
N GLY A 226 12.13 -8.88 16.00
CA GLY A 226 12.36 -7.89 17.03
C GLY A 226 11.25 -6.83 17.13
N ILE A 227 10.78 -6.32 15.99
CA ILE A 227 9.67 -5.35 15.94
C ILE A 227 8.37 -5.98 16.44
N VAL A 228 8.08 -7.23 16.05
CA VAL A 228 6.87 -7.93 16.53
C VAL A 228 6.93 -8.13 18.04
N VAL A 229 8.07 -8.59 18.57
CA VAL A 229 8.26 -8.76 20.02
C VAL A 229 8.08 -7.44 20.77
N GLU A 230 8.66 -6.34 20.28
CA GLU A 230 8.55 -5.02 20.89
C GLU A 230 7.10 -4.49 20.86
N SER A 231 6.47 -4.46 19.68
CA SER A 231 5.14 -3.89 19.49
C SER A 231 4.06 -4.70 20.21
N ARG A 232 4.16 -6.03 20.19
CA ARG A 232 3.20 -6.94 20.82
C ARG A 232 3.53 -7.26 22.28
N LYS A 233 4.65 -6.76 22.80
CA LYS A 233 5.14 -6.98 24.17
C LYS A 233 5.22 -8.46 24.55
N LEU A 234 5.65 -9.30 23.60
CA LEU A 234 5.75 -10.74 23.80
C LEU A 234 6.95 -11.06 24.68
N ASN A 235 6.79 -11.98 25.63
CA ASN A 235 7.93 -12.54 26.35
C ASN A 235 8.60 -13.64 25.50
N ALA A 236 9.76 -14.13 25.96
CA ALA A 236 10.53 -15.14 25.22
C ALA A 236 9.77 -16.46 25.00
N ALA A 237 8.89 -16.85 25.94
CA ALA A 237 8.10 -18.07 25.82
C ALA A 237 6.99 -17.90 24.78
N ASP A 238 6.29 -16.77 24.79
CA ASP A 238 5.21 -16.48 23.84
C ASP A 238 5.75 -16.28 22.41
N ALA A 239 6.94 -15.71 22.28
CA ALA A 239 7.60 -15.51 20.99
C ALA A 239 8.14 -16.82 20.38
N ALA A 240 8.33 -17.88 21.18
CA ALA A 240 8.96 -19.10 20.74
C ALA A 240 8.14 -19.79 19.63
N GLY A 241 8.75 -19.97 18.46
CA GLY A 241 8.12 -20.66 17.32
C GLY A 241 7.09 -19.84 16.54
N LEU A 242 6.95 -18.53 16.81
CA LEU A 242 6.06 -17.66 16.02
C LEU A 242 6.69 -17.18 14.70
N PHE A 243 8.01 -17.23 14.58
CA PHE A 243 8.78 -16.56 13.52
C PHE A 243 9.41 -17.52 12.51
N ASP A 244 8.71 -18.60 12.18
CA ASP A 244 9.14 -19.60 11.19
C ASP A 244 8.46 -19.42 9.82
N GLY A 245 7.78 -18.29 9.61
CA GLY A 245 7.07 -17.98 8.37
C GLY A 245 5.69 -18.62 8.23
N ARG A 246 5.17 -19.32 9.24
CA ARG A 246 3.80 -19.85 9.19
C ARG A 246 2.74 -18.73 9.23
N ILE A 247 1.56 -19.06 8.72
CA ILE A 247 0.35 -18.23 8.83
C ILE A 247 -0.52 -18.66 10.03
N PHE A 248 -1.37 -17.75 10.49
CA PHE A 248 -2.30 -17.96 11.58
C PHE A 248 -3.70 -17.53 11.16
N SER A 249 -4.71 -18.26 11.64
CA SER A 249 -6.10 -17.77 11.64
C SER A 249 -6.22 -16.57 12.58
N ALA A 250 -7.25 -15.74 12.41
CA ALA A 250 -7.55 -14.64 13.34
C ALA A 250 -7.66 -15.13 14.80
N SER A 251 -8.31 -16.28 15.02
CA SER A 251 -8.42 -16.91 16.35
C SER A 251 -7.08 -17.33 16.93
N ASP A 252 -6.22 -17.96 16.13
CA ASP A 252 -4.87 -18.34 16.57
C ASP A 252 -4.01 -17.13 16.87
N ALA A 253 -4.12 -16.09 16.05
CA ALA A 253 -3.37 -14.86 16.21
C ALA A 253 -3.77 -14.11 17.48
N LEU A 254 -5.07 -14.04 17.79
CA LEU A 254 -5.55 -13.45 19.03
C LEU A 254 -5.00 -14.20 20.24
N ASN A 255 -5.11 -15.54 20.23
CA ASN A 255 -4.61 -16.39 21.31
C ASN A 255 -3.09 -16.29 21.52
N LYS A 256 -2.33 -15.97 20.47
CA LYS A 256 -0.86 -15.78 20.50
C LYS A 256 -0.44 -14.32 20.70
N GLY A 257 -1.39 -13.41 20.91
CA GLY A 257 -1.11 -11.98 21.11
C GLY A 257 -0.65 -11.25 19.85
N LEU A 258 -0.81 -11.83 18.67
CA LEU A 258 -0.43 -11.23 17.38
C LEU A 258 -1.43 -10.17 16.89
N ILE A 259 -2.67 -10.24 17.35
CA ILE A 259 -3.70 -9.20 17.16
C ILE A 259 -4.36 -8.91 18.51
N ASP A 260 -5.10 -7.81 18.59
CA ASP A 260 -5.75 -7.39 19.84
C ASP A 260 -7.22 -7.81 19.91
N GLU A 261 -7.89 -7.92 18.74
CA GLU A 261 -9.32 -8.21 18.69
C GLU A 261 -9.70 -8.84 17.35
N ILE A 262 -10.76 -9.65 17.39
CA ILE A 262 -11.42 -10.17 16.18
C ILE A 262 -12.72 -9.39 16.01
N GLY A 263 -12.87 -8.74 14.85
CA GLY A 263 -13.99 -7.85 14.60
C GLY A 263 -14.02 -7.36 13.17
N TYR A 264 -15.01 -6.53 12.87
CA TYR A 264 -15.25 -5.94 11.55
C TYR A 264 -14.94 -4.44 11.56
N TRP A 265 -15.22 -3.78 10.44
CA TRP A 265 -14.97 -2.35 10.26
C TRP A 265 -15.61 -1.47 11.35
N ASN A 266 -16.83 -1.79 11.80
CA ASN A 266 -17.50 -1.01 12.84
C ASN A 266 -16.79 -1.12 14.19
N ASP A 267 -16.19 -2.27 14.50
CA ASP A 267 -15.39 -2.48 15.71
C ASP A 267 -14.09 -1.66 15.64
N ALA A 268 -13.47 -1.58 14.45
CA ALA A 268 -12.33 -0.70 14.22
C ALA A 268 -12.66 0.79 14.42
N LEU A 269 -13.83 1.24 13.97
CA LEU A 269 -14.30 2.59 14.23
C LEU A 269 -14.56 2.82 15.73
N ALA A 270 -15.27 1.90 16.38
CA ALA A 270 -15.59 1.99 17.81
C ALA A 270 -14.31 2.03 18.65
N ARG A 271 -13.33 1.18 18.34
CA ARG A 271 -12.05 1.14 19.03
C ARG A 271 -11.21 2.39 18.78
N THR A 272 -11.22 2.92 17.57
CA THR A 272 -10.58 4.20 17.25
C THR A 272 -11.19 5.33 18.09
N ALA A 273 -12.52 5.39 18.17
CA ALA A 273 -13.22 6.38 18.99
C ALA A 273 -12.87 6.25 20.48
N GLN A 274 -12.79 5.02 20.99
CA GLN A 274 -12.38 4.73 22.37
C GLN A 274 -10.94 5.17 22.66
N LEU A 275 -9.99 4.89 21.76
CA LEU A 275 -8.57 5.28 21.93
C LEU A 275 -8.35 6.80 21.87
N LEU A 276 -9.29 7.52 21.24
CA LEU A 276 -9.28 8.98 21.11
C LEU A 276 -10.16 9.69 22.15
N ASP A 277 -10.85 8.93 23.01
CA ASP A 277 -11.80 9.44 24.01
C ASP A 277 -12.88 10.36 23.38
N THR A 278 -13.52 9.88 22.31
CA THR A 278 -14.55 10.63 21.58
C THR A 278 -15.79 9.78 21.31
N GLY A 279 -16.96 10.43 21.24
CA GLY A 279 -18.24 9.79 20.92
C GLY A 279 -18.53 9.66 19.42
N ALA A 280 -17.83 10.42 18.56
CA ALA A 280 -18.07 10.39 17.11
C ALA A 280 -16.80 10.71 16.31
N LEU A 281 -16.62 9.98 15.20
CA LEU A 281 -15.54 10.17 14.25
C LEU A 281 -16.06 10.81 12.96
N ARG A 282 -15.22 11.62 12.31
CA ARG A 282 -15.34 11.99 10.90
C ARG A 282 -14.21 11.32 10.14
N VAL A 283 -14.55 10.27 9.41
CA VAL A 283 -13.61 9.50 8.63
C VAL A 283 -13.53 10.08 7.23
N VAL A 284 -12.31 10.35 6.80
CA VAL A 284 -12.00 10.88 5.47
C VAL A 284 -11.10 9.91 4.72
N ARG A 285 -11.06 10.04 3.40
CA ARG A 285 -10.11 9.37 2.52
C ARG A 285 -9.34 10.44 1.76
N TYR A 286 -8.12 10.09 1.39
CA TYR A 286 -7.32 10.89 0.49
C TYR A 286 -7.30 10.25 -0.89
N GLU A 287 -7.61 11.05 -1.91
CA GLU A 287 -7.55 10.65 -3.30
C GLU A 287 -6.53 11.54 -4.02
N PRO A 288 -5.69 11.00 -4.93
CA PRO A 288 -4.81 11.84 -5.73
C PRO A 288 -5.60 12.89 -6.51
N GLN A 289 -5.17 14.16 -6.46
CA GLN A 289 -5.76 15.21 -7.29
C GLN A 289 -5.52 14.86 -8.76
N ARG A 290 -6.59 14.51 -9.48
CA ARG A 290 -6.50 14.21 -10.92
C ARG A 290 -6.58 15.50 -11.71
N THR A 291 -5.74 15.64 -12.72
CA THR A 291 -5.84 16.78 -13.63
C THR A 291 -7.06 16.62 -14.56
N PHE A 292 -7.62 17.74 -15.03
CA PHE A 292 -8.74 17.73 -15.98
C PHE A 292 -8.42 16.92 -17.26
N VAL A 293 -7.16 16.93 -17.69
CA VAL A 293 -6.69 16.17 -18.86
C VAL A 293 -6.72 14.67 -18.58
N GLU A 294 -6.30 14.22 -17.40
CA GLU A 294 -6.39 12.81 -16.98
C GLU A 294 -7.85 12.33 -16.93
N GLN A 295 -8.75 13.13 -16.35
CA GLN A 295 -10.19 12.80 -16.30
C GLN A 295 -10.82 12.69 -17.71
N LEU A 296 -10.35 13.49 -18.67
CA LEU A 296 -10.84 13.46 -20.05
C LEU A 296 -10.27 12.26 -20.84
N LEU A 297 -9.01 11.88 -20.60
CA LEU A 297 -8.34 10.77 -21.26
C LEU A 297 -8.81 9.39 -20.76
N GLU A 298 -9.32 9.30 -19.53
CA GLU A 298 -9.98 8.09 -19.00
C GLU A 298 -11.38 7.84 -19.61
N GLY A 299 -11.86 8.76 -20.47
CA GLY A 299 -13.05 8.58 -21.30
C GLY A 299 -12.90 7.46 -22.33
N LYS A 300 -13.05 6.20 -21.87
CA LYS A 300 -13.29 4.97 -22.65
C LYS A 300 -12.18 4.56 -23.63
N SER A 301 -11.30 3.67 -23.17
CA SER A 301 -10.84 2.56 -24.01
C SER A 301 -11.51 1.25 -23.57
N PRO A 302 -12.35 0.61 -24.41
CA PRO A 302 -13.05 -0.64 -24.08
C PRO A 302 -12.14 -1.85 -24.34
N VAL A 303 -10.86 -1.75 -23.97
CA VAL A 303 -9.94 -2.88 -24.06
C VAL A 303 -9.89 -3.52 -22.67
N VAL A 304 -10.92 -4.31 -22.38
CA VAL A 304 -10.85 -5.29 -21.29
C VAL A 304 -10.00 -6.44 -21.83
N LEU A 305 -8.67 -6.29 -21.79
CA LEU A 305 -7.82 -7.46 -21.74
C LEU A 305 -8.18 -8.20 -20.45
N PRO A 306 -8.39 -9.53 -20.47
CA PRO A 306 -8.52 -10.28 -19.23
C PRO A 306 -7.23 -10.04 -18.46
N ASN A 307 -7.33 -9.21 -17.44
CA ASN A 307 -6.25 -8.93 -16.52
C ASN A 307 -5.96 -10.28 -15.87
N LEU A 308 -4.91 -10.97 -16.33
CA LEU A 308 -4.39 -12.17 -15.71
C LEU A 308 -3.74 -11.72 -14.39
N LYS A 309 -4.56 -11.22 -13.47
CA LYS A 309 -4.14 -10.90 -12.12
C LYS A 309 -3.78 -12.25 -11.52
N LEU A 310 -2.48 -12.46 -11.33
CA LEU A 310 -1.97 -13.56 -10.52
C LEU A 310 -2.48 -13.29 -9.10
N HIS A 311 -3.69 -13.74 -8.81
CA HIS A 311 -4.26 -13.63 -7.48
C HIS A 311 -3.41 -14.50 -6.55
N SER A 312 -2.99 -13.93 -5.43
CA SER A 312 -2.39 -14.72 -4.36
C SER A 312 -3.37 -15.84 -3.94
N PRO A 313 -2.89 -16.97 -3.40
CA PRO A 313 -3.77 -18.03 -2.92
C PRO A 313 -4.83 -17.45 -1.97
N GLN A 314 -6.10 -17.79 -2.20
CA GLN A 314 -7.24 -17.34 -1.41
C GLN A 314 -8.05 -18.54 -0.93
N PHE A 315 -8.62 -18.42 0.27
CA PHE A 315 -9.59 -19.39 0.79
C PHE A 315 -10.93 -19.14 0.12
N LEU A 316 -11.48 -20.15 -0.55
CA LEU A 316 -12.70 -20.03 -1.33
C LEU A 316 -13.77 -20.99 -0.79
N TYR A 317 -14.96 -20.45 -0.50
CA TYR A 317 -16.19 -21.27 -0.41
C TYR A 317 -16.71 -21.56 -1.83
N LEU A 318 -15.93 -22.32 -2.60
CA LEU A 318 -16.22 -22.65 -3.99
C LEU A 318 -16.37 -24.16 -4.14
N TRP A 319 -17.59 -24.61 -4.43
CA TRP A 319 -17.82 -25.98 -4.88
C TRP A 319 -17.37 -26.11 -6.34
N LYS A 320 -16.46 -27.04 -6.62
CA LYS A 320 -16.02 -27.41 -7.98
C LYS A 320 -16.63 -28.78 -8.31
N PRO A 321 -17.84 -28.82 -8.90
CA PRO A 321 -18.47 -30.07 -9.32
C PRO A 321 -17.68 -30.83 -10.38
#